data_AF-A0A661TRQ4-F1
#
_entry.id   AF-A0A661TRQ4-F1
#
_cell.length_a   1.000
_cell.length_b   1.000
_cell.length_c   1.000
_cell.angle_alpha   90.00
_cell.angle_beta   90.00
_cell.angle_gamma   90.00
#
_symmetry.space_group_name_H-M   'P 1'
#
loop_
_entity.id
_entity.type
_entity.pdbx_description
1 polymer ?
#
loop_
_entity_poly.entity_id
_entity_poly.type
_entity_poly.pdbx_seq_one_letter_code
_entity_poly.pdbx_strand_id
1 'polypeptide(L)'
;MDFISPTIVKKLEMDNTLFKVKIPDFRSMIDCVLIDTDYDGKTFHIVYSDIPRKKSDFVKGKYELEIPKTKTTVAVKIIDMLGEEVIITKKI
;
A
#
# COMPACT_ATOMS: atom_id res chain seq x y z
N MET A 1 11.05 0.71 -0.54
CA MET A 1 10.59 0.53 -1.92
C MET A 1 9.34 1.35 -2.07
N ASP A 2 9.24 2.10 -3.15
CA ASP A 2 8.07 2.92 -3.43
C ASP A 2 6.99 2.04 -4.07
N PHE A 3 5.73 2.31 -3.76
CA PHE A 3 4.59 1.58 -4.31
C PHE A 3 4.17 2.18 -5.66
N ILE A 4 3.84 1.35 -6.64
CA ILE A 4 3.24 1.80 -7.90
C ILE A 4 1.93 1.02 -8.09
N SER A 5 0.78 1.71 -8.13
CA SER A 5 -0.50 1.07 -8.39
C SER A 5 -0.59 0.62 -9.86
N PRO A 6 -0.74 -0.69 -10.14
CA PRO A 6 -0.86 -1.17 -11.51
C PRO A 6 -2.11 -0.66 -12.23
N THR A 7 -3.21 -0.48 -11.49
CA THR A 7 -4.51 -0.04 -12.04
C THR A 7 -4.51 1.44 -12.36
N ILE A 8 -3.92 2.28 -11.49
CA ILE A 8 -3.71 3.71 -11.77
C ILE A 8 -2.78 3.88 -12.98
N VAL A 9 -1.65 3.14 -13.03
CA VAL A 9 -0.74 3.20 -14.18
C VAL A 9 -1.46 2.79 -15.47
N LYS A 10 -2.17 1.66 -15.45
CA LYS A 10 -2.95 1.20 -16.62
C LYS A 10 -3.97 2.25 -17.06
N LYS A 11 -4.67 2.90 -16.13
CA LYS A 11 -5.65 3.94 -16.43
C LYS A 11 -4.99 5.17 -17.06
N LEU A 12 -3.85 5.60 -16.51
CA LEU A 12 -3.04 6.71 -17.06
C LEU A 12 -2.49 6.38 -18.45
N GLU A 13 -2.09 5.14 -18.71
CA GLU A 13 -1.62 4.69 -20.03
C GLU A 13 -2.75 4.64 -21.07
N MET A 14 -3.93 4.19 -20.68
CA MET A 14 -5.12 4.15 -21.56
C MET A 14 -5.61 5.55 -21.96
N ASP A 15 -5.49 6.52 -21.06
CA ASP A 15 -5.99 7.88 -21.28
C ASP A 15 -4.97 8.77 -22.06
N ASN A 16 -3.73 8.30 -22.28
CA ASN A 16 -2.67 9.10 -22.88
C ASN A 16 -2.33 8.73 -24.34
N THR A 17 -2.67 9.64 -25.26
CA THR A 17 -2.03 9.72 -26.58
C THR A 17 -0.84 10.68 -26.63
N LEU A 18 -0.56 11.52 -25.61
CA LEU A 18 0.57 12.48 -25.69
C LEU A 18 1.31 12.92 -24.40
N PHE A 19 0.90 12.56 -23.18
CA PHE A 19 1.62 13.03 -21.97
C PHE A 19 1.97 11.90 -20.98
N LYS A 20 3.26 11.65 -20.74
CA LYS A 20 3.68 10.80 -19.62
C LYS A 20 3.41 11.53 -18.31
N VAL A 21 2.30 11.20 -17.63
CA VAL A 21 2.01 11.69 -16.28
C VAL A 21 3.13 11.23 -15.35
N LYS A 22 3.84 12.18 -14.74
CA LYS A 22 4.83 11.90 -13.69
C LYS A 22 4.10 11.85 -12.37
N ILE A 23 4.35 10.79 -11.59
CA ILE A 23 3.86 10.66 -10.23
C ILE A 23 5.00 11.14 -9.32
N PRO A 24 4.93 12.36 -8.77
CA PRO A 24 6.04 12.95 -8.02
C PRO A 24 6.21 12.33 -6.63
N ASP A 25 5.11 11.85 -6.04
CA ASP A 25 5.08 11.18 -4.75
C ASP A 25 4.19 9.96 -4.87
N PHE A 26 4.75 8.78 -4.62
CA PHE A 26 4.01 7.53 -4.79
C PHE A 26 2.79 7.43 -3.86
N ARG A 27 2.82 8.16 -2.73
CA ARG A 27 1.74 8.15 -1.75
C ARG A 27 0.47 8.79 -2.27
N SER A 28 0.54 9.56 -3.36
CA SER A 28 -0.66 10.10 -4.02
C SER A 28 -1.52 9.02 -4.69
N MET A 29 -0.99 7.80 -4.85
CA MET A 29 -1.74 6.65 -5.36
C MET A 29 -2.41 5.85 -4.25
N ILE A 30 -2.11 6.10 -2.98
CA ILE A 30 -2.49 5.24 -1.86
C ILE A 30 -3.63 5.89 -1.07
N ASP A 31 -4.74 5.17 -0.93
CA ASP A 31 -5.83 5.54 -0.04
C ASP A 31 -5.52 5.14 1.41
N CYS A 32 -5.12 3.90 1.65
CA CYS A 32 -4.68 3.47 2.98
C CYS A 32 -3.65 2.33 2.96
N VAL A 33 -2.93 2.19 4.08
CA VAL A 33 -2.02 1.06 4.34
C VAL A 33 -2.46 0.34 5.61
N LEU A 34 -2.64 -0.97 5.50
CA LEU A 34 -3.00 -1.85 6.61
C LEU A 34 -1.89 -2.89 6.77
N ILE A 35 -1.52 -3.22 8.01
CA ILE A 35 -0.41 -4.13 8.30
C ILE A 35 -0.86 -5.20 9.27
N ASP A 36 -0.48 -6.44 8.95
CA ASP A 36 -0.55 -7.63 9.79
C ASP A 36 0.89 -8.13 10.01
N THR A 37 1.33 -8.24 11.27
CA THR A 37 2.69 -8.67 11.62
C THR A 37 2.82 -10.17 11.83
N ASP A 38 1.72 -10.92 11.81
CA ASP A 38 1.69 -12.38 12.03
C ASP A 38 0.72 -13.09 11.07
N TYR A 39 0.82 -12.76 9.78
CA TYR A 39 -0.10 -13.23 8.76
C TYR A 39 0.05 -14.74 8.50
N ASP A 40 -1.03 -15.49 8.73
CA ASP A 40 -1.08 -16.95 8.58
C ASP A 40 -1.33 -17.43 7.14
N GLY A 41 -1.52 -16.50 6.20
CA GLY A 41 -1.87 -16.81 4.80
C GLY A 41 -3.37 -17.02 4.55
N LYS A 42 -4.22 -16.93 5.58
CA LYS A 42 -5.67 -17.15 5.50
C LYS A 42 -6.45 -15.90 5.88
N THR A 43 -6.19 -15.33 7.04
CA THR A 43 -6.94 -14.19 7.59
C THR A 43 -6.00 -13.03 7.85
N PHE A 44 -6.34 -11.87 7.31
CA PHE A 44 -5.57 -10.65 7.51
C PHE A 44 -6.02 -9.96 8.80
N HIS A 45 -5.18 -9.97 9.83
CA HIS A 45 -5.45 -9.33 11.12
C HIS A 45 -4.76 -7.96 11.16
N ILE A 46 -5.56 -6.90 11.06
CA ILE A 46 -5.04 -5.53 11.08
C ILE A 46 -4.53 -5.21 12.49
N VAL A 47 -3.21 -5.12 12.64
CA VAL A 47 -2.57 -4.63 13.88
C VAL A 47 -2.16 -3.17 13.78
N TYR A 48 -2.06 -2.65 12.56
CA TYR A 48 -1.77 -1.24 12.29
C TYR A 48 -2.52 -0.75 11.05
N SER A 49 -3.05 0.47 11.11
CA SER A 49 -3.76 1.13 10.02
C SER A 49 -3.28 2.57 9.84
N ASP A 50 -2.90 2.92 8.62
CA ASP A 50 -2.62 4.29 8.19
C ASP A 50 -3.68 4.75 7.20
N ILE A 51 -4.60 5.57 7.69
CA ILE A 51 -5.73 6.12 6.94
C ILE A 51 -5.62 7.64 7.06
N PRO A 52 -5.30 8.36 5.97
CA PRO A 52 -5.24 9.81 5.96
C PRO A 52 -6.58 10.43 6.39
N ARG A 53 -6.54 11.43 7.27
CA ARG A 53 -7.76 12.04 7.84
C ARG A 53 -8.41 13.05 6.89
N LYS A 54 -7.62 13.68 6.02
CA LYS A 54 -8.08 14.64 5.02
C LYS A 54 -7.65 14.19 3.63
N LYS A 55 -8.40 14.61 2.61
CA LYS A 55 -8.08 14.32 1.20
C LYS A 55 -6.72 14.83 0.73
N SER A 56 -6.17 15.83 1.41
CA SER A 56 -4.84 16.40 1.12
C SER A 56 -3.69 15.66 1.80
N ASP A 57 -4.01 14.79 2.76
CA ASP A 57 -3.01 14.11 3.57
C ASP A 57 -2.57 12.83 2.87
N PHE A 58 -1.30 12.48 3.05
CA PHE A 58 -0.76 11.21 2.57
C PHE A 58 -0.54 10.25 3.73
N VAL A 59 -0.50 8.96 3.41
CA VAL A 59 0.04 7.94 4.31
C VAL A 59 1.50 8.27 4.68
N LYS A 60 2.00 7.72 5.79
CA LYS A 60 3.38 7.90 6.24
C LYS A 60 4.38 7.38 5.20
N GLY A 61 4.07 6.22 4.59
CA GLY A 61 4.92 5.57 3.58
C GLY A 61 6.17 4.87 4.13
N LYS A 62 6.46 5.02 5.43
CA LYS A 62 7.48 4.26 6.18
C LYS A 62 6.91 3.90 7.54
N TYR A 63 7.12 2.66 7.96
CA TYR A 63 6.53 2.10 9.17
C TYR A 63 7.60 1.33 9.93
N GLU A 64 7.64 1.55 11.25
CA GLU A 64 8.42 0.77 12.20
C GLU A 64 7.44 0.10 13.14
N LEU A 65 7.51 -1.23 13.24
CA LEU A 65 6.56 -2.06 13.98
C LEU A 65 7.32 -3.14 14.74
N GLU A 66 6.80 -3.48 15.92
CA GLU A 66 7.27 -4.64 16.67
C GLU A 66 6.72 -5.92 16.02
N ILE A 67 7.59 -6.91 15.85
CA ILE A 67 7.23 -8.23 15.31
C ILE A 67 7.48 -9.31 16.36
N PRO A 68 6.73 -10.43 16.33
CA PRO A 68 7.05 -11.61 17.11
C PRO A 68 8.51 -12.04 16.92
N LYS A 69 9.15 -12.54 17.99
CA LYS A 69 10.53 -13.07 17.93
C LYS A 69 10.62 -14.42 17.19
N THR A 70 9.47 -15.02 16.89
CA THR A 70 9.35 -16.26 16.11
C THR A 70 9.36 -15.94 14.62
N LYS A 71 9.77 -16.92 13.80
CA LYS A 71 9.63 -16.80 12.33
C LYS A 71 8.17 -16.51 11.99
N THR A 72 7.94 -15.40 11.31
CA THR A 72 6.60 -14.93 11.00
C THR A 72 6.53 -14.35 9.59
N THR A 73 5.31 -14.12 9.10
CA THR A 73 5.07 -13.45 7.83
C THR A 73 4.42 -12.11 8.12
N VAL A 74 5.09 -11.02 7.75
CA VAL A 74 4.48 -9.69 7.75
C VAL A 74 3.74 -9.51 6.43
N ALA A 75 2.48 -9.09 6.48
CA ALA A 75 1.68 -8.72 5.33
C ALA A 75 1.33 -7.24 5.37
N VAL A 76 1.60 -6.55 4.27
CA VAL A 76 1.22 -5.15 4.05
C VAL A 76 0.16 -5.13 2.97
N LYS A 77 -1.05 -4.72 3.33
CA LYS A 77 -2.15 -4.46 2.39
C LYS A 77 -2.16 -2.97 2.06
N ILE A 78 -2.11 -2.66 0.78
CA ILE A 78 -2.21 -1.30 0.25
C ILE A 78 -3.52 -1.22 -0.53
N ILE A 79 -4.35 -0.24 -0.21
CA ILE A 79 -5.54 0.09 -0.99
C ILE A 79 -5.23 1.38 -1.74
N ASP A 80 -5.40 1.38 -3.05
CA ASP A 80 -5.14 2.56 -3.87
C ASP A 80 -6.34 3.50 -3.95
N MET A 81 -6.15 4.67 -4.56
CA MET A 81 -7.21 5.68 -4.72
C MET A 81 -8.40 5.24 -5.59
N LEU A 82 -8.30 4.10 -6.29
CA LEU A 82 -9.39 3.48 -7.04
C LEU A 82 -10.09 2.36 -6.24
N GLY A 83 -9.63 2.07 -5.02
CA GLY A 83 -10.16 1.03 -4.14
C GLY A 83 -9.57 -0.36 -4.39
N GLU A 84 -8.52 -0.47 -5.21
CA GLU A 84 -7.93 -1.76 -5.55
C GLU A 84 -6.92 -2.20 -4.47
N GLU A 85 -6.96 -3.48 -4.12
CA GLU A 85 -6.12 -4.04 -3.06
C GLU A 85 -4.87 -4.74 -3.61
N VAL A 86 -3.72 -4.45 -3.01
CA VAL A 86 -2.47 -5.19 -3.22
C VAL A 86 -1.94 -5.66 -1.87
N ILE A 87 -1.69 -6.97 -1.74
CA ILE A 87 -1.06 -7.54 -0.54
C ILE A 87 0.37 -7.97 -0.87
N ILE A 88 1.32 -7.45 -0.11
CA ILE A 88 2.74 -7.80 -0.18
C ILE A 88 3.09 -8.54 1.11
N THR A 89 3.68 -9.73 0.99
CA THR A 89 4.10 -10.53 2.14
C THR A 89 5.61 -10.67 2.20
N LYS A 90 6.16 -10.72 3.41
CA LYS A 90 7.57 -10.99 3.65
C LYS A 90 7.74 -11.85 4.89
N LYS A 91 8.42 -12.98 4.72
CA LYS A 91 8.85 -13.82 5.85
C LYS A 91 10.06 -13.16 6.52
N ILE A 92 10.00 -13.03 7.84
CA ILE A 92 11.07 -12.49 8.70
C ILE A 92 11.46 -13.57 9.71
#